data_AF-X1K7Y2-F1
#
_entry.id   AF-X1K7Y2-F1
#
_cell.length_a   1.000
_cell.length_b   1.000
_cell.length_c   1.000
_cell.angle_alpha   90.00
_cell.angle_beta   90.00
_cell.angle_gamma   90.00
#
_symmetry.space_group_name_H-M   'P 1'
#
loop_
_entity.id
_entity.type
_entity.pdbx_description
1 polymer ?
#
loop_
_entity_poly.entity_id
_entity_poly.type
_entity_poly.pdbx_seq_one_letter_code
_entity_poly.pdbx_strand_id
1 'polypeptide(L)'
;EKLESIFQRLKVEKAQLKEFGVPERKLKEIRQRIDHIKNQIGKIKEESKRICREKIRLMALYDHFYHLRQERKVAANTRSSPYTFLLEGWIRKIDLAKLKDGLKDFSSLEIVVRKPHQNEESKVPVALSNTSPFKPFELVTNLYGIPRYFEIDPTPFLAPFFALFMAICLTDGGYGIILSVLSYLMLKKFKVEGGAKKLFNMLFIVGFVTLGIGIITGGVFGIEFTHLPASLGFFKKLALLNPMRDPMTFLA
;
A
#
# COMPACT_ATOMS: atom_id res chain seq x y z
N GLU A 1 -42.86 -31.34 13.90
CA GLU A 1 -41.74 -32.31 14.00
C GLU A 1 -41.34 -32.98 12.68
N LYS A 2 -42.01 -34.02 12.14
CA LYS A 2 -41.54 -34.72 10.91
C LYS A 2 -41.43 -33.83 9.66
N LEU A 3 -42.32 -32.85 9.50
CA LEU A 3 -42.26 -31.89 8.38
C LEU A 3 -41.15 -30.84 8.57
N GLU A 4 -40.82 -30.50 9.82
CA GLU A 4 -39.80 -29.50 10.12
C GLU A 4 -38.39 -29.98 9.89
N SER A 5 -38.10 -31.25 10.20
CA SER A 5 -36.81 -31.86 9.89
C SER A 5 -36.56 -31.92 8.38
N ILE A 6 -37.60 -32.14 7.57
CA ILE A 6 -37.53 -32.11 6.10
C ILE A 6 -37.31 -30.67 5.60
N PHE A 7 -38.03 -29.68 6.13
CA PHE A 7 -37.84 -28.27 5.75
C PHE A 7 -36.46 -27.71 6.12
N GLN A 8 -35.90 -28.12 7.27
CA GLN A 8 -34.52 -27.79 7.65
C GLN A 8 -33.48 -28.41 6.70
N ARG A 9 -33.69 -29.67 6.28
CA ARG A 9 -32.80 -30.37 5.33
C ARG A 9 -32.79 -29.71 3.95
N LEU A 10 -33.94 -29.19 3.54
CA LEU A 10 -34.13 -28.49 2.26
C LEU A 10 -33.81 -26.99 2.33
N LYS A 11 -33.32 -26.47 3.48
CA LYS A 11 -33.07 -25.04 3.73
C LYS A 11 -34.27 -24.14 3.37
N VAL A 12 -35.48 -24.63 3.61
CA VAL A 12 -36.71 -23.88 3.30
C VAL A 12 -36.97 -22.88 4.42
N GLU A 13 -37.00 -21.60 4.07
CA GLU A 13 -37.43 -20.54 4.98
C GLU A 13 -38.96 -20.52 5.05
N LYS A 14 -39.51 -20.77 6.25
CA LYS A 14 -40.94 -20.62 6.49
C LYS A 14 -41.27 -19.14 6.60
N ALA A 15 -41.89 -18.57 5.56
CA ALA A 15 -42.46 -17.24 5.63
C ALA A 15 -43.88 -17.29 6.22
N GLN A 16 -44.05 -16.82 7.45
CA GLN A 16 -45.38 -16.60 8.03
C GLN A 16 -45.89 -15.22 7.63
N LEU A 17 -46.91 -15.18 6.77
CA LEU A 17 -47.65 -13.95 6.48
C LEU A 17 -48.54 -13.64 7.69
N LYS A 18 -48.25 -12.54 8.41
CA LYS A 18 -48.97 -12.11 9.62
C LYS A 18 -50.36 -11.53 9.35
N GLU A 19 -50.84 -11.54 8.11
CA GLU A 19 -52.06 -10.83 7.70
C GLU A 19 -53.14 -11.81 7.21
N PHE A 20 -54.35 -11.68 7.78
CA PHE A 20 -55.54 -12.45 7.41
C PHE A 20 -56.27 -11.81 6.22
N GLY A 21 -56.67 -12.62 5.23
CA GLY A 21 -57.42 -12.17 4.05
C GLY A 21 -57.38 -13.16 2.88
N VAL A 22 -58.02 -12.83 1.74
CA VAL A 22 -57.99 -13.66 0.52
C VAL A 22 -56.58 -13.62 -0.09
N PRO A 23 -55.89 -14.77 -0.24
CA PRO A 23 -54.50 -14.83 -0.71
C PRO A 23 -54.24 -14.10 -2.03
N GLU A 24 -55.20 -14.14 -2.95
CA GLU A 24 -55.11 -13.49 -4.26
C GLU A 24 -55.03 -11.96 -4.17
N ARG A 25 -55.83 -11.34 -3.29
CA ARG A 25 -55.79 -9.88 -3.07
C ARG A 25 -54.47 -9.45 -2.45
N LYS A 26 -53.95 -10.20 -1.47
CA LYS A 26 -52.66 -9.93 -0.83
C LYS A 26 -51.48 -10.11 -1.77
N LEU A 27 -51.49 -11.14 -2.61
CA LEU A 27 -50.49 -11.31 -3.67
C LEU A 27 -50.49 -10.14 -4.65
N LYS A 28 -51.65 -9.56 -4.96
CA LYS A 28 -51.76 -8.36 -5.80
C LYS A 28 -51.18 -7.13 -5.11
N GLU A 29 -51.48 -6.91 -3.83
CA GLU A 29 -50.89 -5.82 -3.02
C GLU A 29 -49.36 -5.94 -2.91
N ILE A 30 -48.85 -7.13 -2.61
CA ILE A 30 -47.40 -7.38 -2.53
C ILE A 30 -46.73 -7.13 -3.87
N ARG A 31 -47.32 -7.59 -4.99
CA ARG A 31 -46.79 -7.31 -6.33
C ARG A 31 -46.77 -5.82 -6.63
N GLN A 32 -47.85 -5.10 -6.34
CA GLN A 32 -47.91 -3.64 -6.49
C GLN A 32 -46.85 -2.93 -5.64
N ARG A 33 -46.61 -3.41 -4.41
CA ARG A 33 -45.58 -2.87 -3.53
C ARG A 33 -44.17 -3.16 -4.07
N ILE A 34 -43.93 -4.35 -4.61
CA ILE A 34 -42.67 -4.70 -5.28
C ILE A 34 -42.42 -3.78 -6.47
N ASP A 35 -43.42 -3.55 -7.32
CA ASP A 35 -43.29 -2.68 -8.49
C ASP A 35 -43.09 -1.22 -8.09
N HIS A 36 -43.78 -0.76 -7.05
CA HIS A 36 -43.57 0.57 -6.47
C HIS A 36 -42.13 0.75 -5.95
N ILE A 37 -41.63 -0.20 -5.17
CA ILE A 37 -40.25 -0.17 -4.64
C ILE A 37 -39.23 -0.23 -5.77
N LYS A 38 -39.44 -1.08 -6.79
CA LYS A 38 -38.56 -1.14 -7.97
C LYS A 38 -38.49 0.20 -8.69
N ASN A 39 -39.62 0.88 -8.86
CA ASN A 39 -39.66 2.21 -9.46
C ASN A 39 -38.94 3.26 -8.59
N GLN A 40 -39.08 3.21 -7.27
CA GLN A 40 -38.33 4.09 -6.36
C GLN A 40 -36.81 3.85 -6.44
N ILE A 41 -36.37 2.59 -6.46
CA ILE A 41 -34.95 2.24 -6.64
C ILE A 41 -34.43 2.78 -7.97
N GLY A 42 -35.22 2.67 -9.05
CA GLY A 42 -34.90 3.25 -10.36
C GLY A 42 -34.67 4.75 -10.27
N LYS A 43 -35.61 5.49 -9.68
CA LYS A 43 -35.52 6.95 -9.51
C LYS A 43 -34.30 7.36 -8.68
N ILE A 44 -34.06 6.72 -7.54
CA ILE A 44 -32.90 7.01 -6.67
C ILE A 44 -31.59 6.74 -7.41
N LYS A 45 -31.53 5.68 -8.22
CA LYS A 45 -30.32 5.35 -9.01
C LYS A 45 -30.07 6.39 -10.10
N GLU A 46 -31.10 6.92 -10.74
CA GLU A 46 -30.97 7.99 -11.72
C GLU A 46 -30.54 9.31 -11.07
N GLU A 47 -31.13 9.65 -9.92
CA GLU A 47 -30.76 10.84 -9.15
C GLU A 47 -29.31 10.76 -8.67
N SER A 48 -28.89 9.60 -8.14
CA SER A 48 -27.49 9.34 -7.76
C SER A 48 -26.54 9.49 -8.95
N LYS A 49 -26.89 8.97 -10.14
CA LYS A 49 -26.10 9.16 -11.36
C LYS A 49 -25.99 10.64 -11.75
N ARG A 50 -27.06 11.43 -11.56
CA ARG A 50 -27.06 12.86 -11.84
C ARG A 50 -26.13 13.60 -10.89
N ILE A 51 -26.21 13.33 -9.59
CA ILE A 51 -25.34 13.94 -8.56
C ILE A 51 -23.87 13.55 -8.78
N CYS A 52 -23.58 12.32 -9.18
CA CYS A 52 -22.23 11.87 -9.50
C CYS A 52 -21.54 12.70 -10.60
N ARG A 53 -22.30 13.36 -11.50
CA ARG A 53 -21.71 14.27 -12.51
C ARG A 53 -21.08 15.51 -11.88
N GLU A 54 -21.64 15.98 -10.76
CA GLU A 54 -21.13 17.14 -10.03
C GLU A 54 -19.92 16.81 -9.16
N LYS A 55 -19.54 15.52 -9.04
CA LYS A 55 -18.40 15.06 -8.23
C LYS A 55 -17.12 15.84 -8.54
N ILE A 56 -16.81 16.06 -9.81
CA ILE A 56 -15.58 16.77 -10.21
C ILE A 56 -15.59 18.21 -9.70
N ARG A 57 -16.73 18.90 -9.81
CA ARG A 57 -16.88 20.28 -9.30
C ARG A 57 -16.78 20.34 -7.78
N LEU A 58 -17.41 19.39 -7.09
CA LEU A 58 -17.33 19.28 -5.62
C LEU A 58 -15.90 19.00 -5.15
N MET A 59 -15.15 18.15 -5.87
CA MET A 59 -13.73 17.90 -5.56
C MET A 59 -12.89 19.16 -5.75
N ALA A 60 -13.09 19.92 -6.83
CA ALA A 60 -12.39 21.18 -7.05
C ALA A 60 -12.72 22.23 -5.97
N LEU A 61 -13.99 22.34 -5.56
CA LEU A 61 -14.40 23.22 -4.46
C LEU A 61 -13.79 22.77 -3.12
N TYR A 62 -13.80 21.47 -2.85
CA TYR A 62 -13.17 20.90 -1.67
C TYR A 62 -11.67 21.24 -1.63
N ASP A 63 -10.95 21.04 -2.73
CA ASP A 63 -9.52 21.35 -2.82
C ASP A 63 -9.24 22.83 -2.58
N HIS A 64 -10.06 23.72 -3.16
CA HIS A 64 -9.96 25.16 -2.94
C HIS A 64 -10.15 25.54 -1.46
N PHE A 65 -11.23 25.09 -0.83
CA PHE A 65 -11.49 25.38 0.58
C PHE A 65 -10.49 24.70 1.52
N TYR A 66 -9.99 23.52 1.14
CA TYR A 66 -8.94 22.84 1.87
C TYR A 66 -7.65 23.67 1.88
N HIS A 67 -7.20 24.18 0.72
CA HIS A 67 -6.04 25.07 0.63
C HIS A 67 -6.23 26.36 1.43
N LEU A 68 -7.37 27.03 1.28
CA LEU A 68 -7.68 28.26 2.02
C LEU A 68 -7.67 28.03 3.54
N ARG A 69 -8.16 26.88 3.99
CA ARG A 69 -8.10 26.49 5.40
C ARG A 69 -6.67 26.28 5.88
N GLN A 70 -5.81 25.62 5.08
CA GLN A 70 -4.41 25.42 5.45
C GLN A 70 -3.65 26.75 5.51
N GLU A 71 -3.87 27.64 4.54
CA GLU A 71 -3.29 28.98 4.53
C GLU A 71 -3.66 29.76 5.81
N ARG A 72 -4.95 29.82 6.15
CA ARG A 72 -5.41 30.47 7.38
C ARG A 72 -4.84 29.83 8.65
N LYS A 73 -4.68 28.50 8.66
CA LYS A 73 -4.08 27.78 9.79
C LYS A 73 -2.60 28.14 9.95
N VAL A 74 -1.87 28.33 8.86
CA VAL A 74 -0.48 28.80 8.90
C VAL A 74 -0.44 30.26 9.35
N ALA A 75 -1.27 31.13 8.77
CA ALA A 75 -1.35 32.54 9.13
C ALA A 75 -1.67 32.75 10.62
N ALA A 76 -2.61 31.96 11.18
CA ALA A 76 -2.96 32.01 12.61
C ALA A 76 -1.82 31.60 13.55
N ASN A 77 -0.90 30.74 13.09
CA ASN A 77 0.26 30.30 13.86
C ASN A 77 1.53 31.11 13.54
N THR A 78 1.44 32.10 12.66
CA THR A 78 2.56 32.96 12.25
C THR A 78 2.65 34.15 13.20
N ARG A 79 3.86 34.49 13.64
CA ARG A 79 4.08 35.71 14.41
C ARG A 79 4.13 36.88 13.43
N SER A 80 3.28 37.89 13.62
CA SER A 80 3.25 39.06 12.75
C SER A 80 3.26 40.36 13.54
N SER A 81 3.78 41.39 12.89
CA SER A 81 3.71 42.80 13.24
C SER A 81 3.04 43.56 12.09
N PRO A 82 2.72 44.86 12.23
CA PRO A 82 2.12 45.63 11.15
C PRO A 82 2.96 45.70 9.87
N TYR A 83 4.28 45.50 9.97
CA TYR A 83 5.22 45.70 8.85
C TYR A 83 5.94 44.41 8.41
N THR A 84 6.00 43.39 9.25
CA THR A 84 6.72 42.15 8.96
C THR A 84 6.07 40.94 9.64
N PHE A 85 6.25 39.76 9.06
CA PHE A 85 5.83 38.49 9.64
C PHE A 85 7.01 37.51 9.65
N LEU A 86 6.99 36.59 10.61
CA LEU A 86 8.00 35.55 10.78
C LEU A 86 7.35 34.18 10.63
N LEU A 87 7.83 33.43 9.64
CA LEU A 87 7.43 32.05 9.39
C LEU A 87 8.62 31.12 9.63
N GLU A 88 8.41 30.13 10.49
CA GLU A 88 9.43 29.14 10.86
C GLU A 88 8.98 27.73 10.44
N GLY A 89 9.92 26.91 9.98
CA GLY A 89 9.62 25.54 9.56
C GLY A 89 10.87 24.72 9.28
N TRP A 90 10.66 23.40 9.14
CA TRP A 90 11.73 22.46 8.82
C TRP A 90 11.74 22.13 7.34
N ILE A 91 12.93 22.12 6.74
CA ILE A 91 13.13 21.73 5.34
C ILE A 91 14.33 20.80 5.22
N ARG A 92 14.26 19.85 4.29
CA ARG A 92 15.42 19.01 3.95
C ARG A 92 16.48 19.86 3.27
N LYS A 93 17.75 19.66 3.62
CA LYS A 93 18.89 20.38 3.03
C LYS A 93 18.88 20.36 1.50
N ILE A 94 18.47 19.24 0.89
CA ILE A 94 18.42 19.03 -0.56
C ILE A 94 17.36 19.93 -1.23
N ASP A 95 16.25 20.22 -0.55
CA ASP A 95 15.14 21.01 -1.12
C ASP A 95 15.34 22.52 -0.93
N LEU A 96 16.35 22.94 -0.14
CA LEU A 96 16.59 24.35 0.18
C LEU A 96 16.84 25.20 -1.07
N ALA A 97 17.61 24.67 -2.04
CA ALA A 97 17.89 25.39 -3.28
C ALA A 97 16.61 25.65 -4.08
N LYS A 98 15.72 24.66 -4.15
CA LYS A 98 14.42 24.77 -4.82
C LYS A 98 13.51 25.78 -4.14
N LEU A 99 13.52 25.84 -2.80
CA LEU A 99 12.77 26.84 -2.04
C LEU A 99 13.28 28.26 -2.35
N LYS A 100 14.59 28.47 -2.32
CA LYS A 100 15.19 29.79 -2.61
C LYS A 100 14.88 30.26 -4.02
N ASP A 101 14.97 29.37 -5.02
CA ASP A 101 14.66 29.71 -6.41
C ASP A 101 13.18 30.06 -6.61
N GLY A 102 12.27 29.29 -6.00
CA GLY A 102 10.83 29.55 -6.07
C GLY A 102 10.36 30.82 -5.36
N LEU A 103 11.20 31.41 -4.50
CA LEU A 103 10.88 32.63 -3.74
C LEU A 103 11.74 33.84 -4.16
N LYS A 104 12.55 33.72 -5.23
CA LYS A 104 13.48 34.77 -5.63
C LYS A 104 12.78 36.08 -6.04
N ASP A 105 11.54 36.00 -6.51
CA ASP A 105 10.79 37.14 -7.03
C ASP A 105 10.26 38.04 -5.90
N PHE A 106 10.34 37.59 -4.63
CA PHE A 106 9.94 38.36 -3.47
C PHE A 106 11.14 39.15 -2.90
N SER A 107 11.28 40.40 -3.32
CA SER A 107 12.41 41.27 -2.93
C SER A 107 12.49 41.57 -1.43
N SER A 108 11.38 41.53 -0.70
CA SER A 108 11.31 41.82 0.73
C SER A 108 11.45 40.58 1.63
N LEU A 109 11.79 39.43 1.07
CA LEU A 109 11.91 38.17 1.80
C LEU A 109 13.36 37.86 2.17
N GLU A 110 13.62 37.63 3.45
CA GLU A 110 14.90 37.12 3.93
C GLU A 110 14.74 35.68 4.44
N ILE A 111 15.62 34.77 4.00
CA ILE A 111 15.60 33.35 4.38
C ILE A 111 16.82 33.04 5.22
N VAL A 112 16.61 32.84 6.53
CA VAL A 112 17.63 32.42 7.47
C VAL A 112 17.57 30.91 7.67
N VAL A 113 18.71 30.23 7.56
CA VAL A 113 18.80 28.76 7.69
C VAL A 113 19.76 28.41 8.81
N ARG A 114 19.32 27.54 9.71
CA ARG A 114 20.15 26.98 10.78
C ARG A 114 20.02 25.46 10.82
N LYS A 115 21.04 24.79 11.38
CA LYS A 115 20.96 23.37 11.70
C LYS A 115 20.16 23.18 13.01
N PRO A 116 19.45 22.06 13.17
CA PRO A 116 18.80 21.72 14.44
C PRO A 116 19.84 21.51 15.54
N HIS A 117 19.50 21.92 16.77
CA HIS A 117 20.29 21.60 17.96
C HIS A 117 19.86 20.25 18.55
N GLN A 118 20.71 19.62 19.36
CA GLN A 118 20.42 18.29 19.93
C GLN A 118 19.22 18.28 20.88
N ASN A 119 18.99 19.38 21.61
CA ASN A 119 17.82 19.57 22.47
C ASN A 119 16.49 19.77 21.70
N GLU A 120 16.54 19.96 20.37
CA GLU A 120 15.36 20.11 19.52
C GLU A 120 14.97 18.80 18.83
N GLU A 121 15.68 17.70 19.07
CA GLU A 121 15.50 16.41 18.41
C GLU A 121 14.04 15.96 18.31
N SER A 122 13.27 16.10 19.39
CA SER A 122 11.84 15.71 19.44
C SER A 122 10.93 16.55 18.54
N LYS A 123 11.37 17.74 18.12
CA LYS A 123 10.62 18.67 17.27
C LYS A 123 10.99 18.57 15.79
N VAL A 124 12.13 17.94 15.47
CA VAL A 124 12.62 17.84 14.09
C VAL A 124 11.92 16.68 13.38
N PRO A 125 11.21 16.93 12.26
CA PRO A 125 10.63 15.88 11.46
C PRO A 125 11.72 15.00 10.83
N VAL A 126 11.54 13.68 10.91
CA VAL A 126 12.48 12.73 10.32
C VAL A 126 12.06 12.42 8.89
N ALA A 127 12.99 12.58 7.95
CA ALA A 127 12.79 12.26 6.54
C ALA A 127 13.88 11.32 6.07
N LEU A 128 13.53 10.04 5.86
CA LEU A 128 14.46 9.02 5.35
C LEU A 128 14.86 9.34 3.90
N SER A 129 16.15 9.27 3.62
CA SER A 129 16.74 9.57 2.31
C SER A 129 17.57 8.39 1.80
N ASN A 130 16.95 7.20 1.72
CA ASN A 130 17.61 6.01 1.22
C ASN A 130 17.72 6.01 -0.32
N THR A 131 18.77 5.38 -0.83
CA THR A 131 18.96 5.17 -2.28
C THR A 131 17.91 4.20 -2.84
N SER A 132 17.72 4.21 -4.16
CA SER A 132 16.67 3.45 -4.84
C SER A 132 16.56 1.96 -4.45
N PRO A 133 17.65 1.18 -4.28
CA PRO A 133 17.52 -0.24 -3.89
C PRO A 133 17.10 -0.45 -2.43
N PHE A 134 17.46 0.46 -1.52
CA PHE A 134 17.14 0.32 -0.08
C PHE A 134 15.80 0.97 0.29
N LYS A 135 15.36 1.97 -0.48
CA LYS A 135 14.11 2.72 -0.25
C LYS A 135 12.85 1.86 -0.08
N PRO A 136 12.66 0.72 -0.78
CA PRO A 136 11.51 -0.16 -0.54
C PRO A 136 11.49 -0.75 0.87
N PHE A 137 12.66 -1.04 1.44
CA PHE A 137 12.81 -1.64 2.77
C PHE A 137 12.54 -0.65 3.91
N GLU A 138 12.45 0.66 3.63
CA GLU A 138 11.92 1.64 4.59
C GLU A 138 10.53 1.22 5.10
N LEU A 139 9.75 0.48 4.30
CA LEU A 139 8.45 -0.04 4.74
C LEU A 139 8.61 -0.89 6.01
N VAL A 140 9.63 -1.76 6.06
CA VAL A 140 9.89 -2.63 7.21
C VAL A 140 10.32 -1.78 8.41
N THR A 141 11.25 -0.84 8.22
CA THR A 141 11.69 0.06 9.29
C THR A 141 10.52 0.87 9.86
N ASN A 142 9.64 1.40 9.01
CA ASN A 142 8.46 2.14 9.45
C ASN A 142 7.45 1.30 10.26
N LEU A 143 7.44 -0.04 10.11
CA LEU A 143 6.58 -0.92 10.92
C LEU A 143 7.08 -1.02 12.38
N TYR A 144 8.39 -0.94 12.60
CA TYR A 144 8.99 -1.02 13.94
C TYR A 144 9.15 0.35 14.60
N GLY A 145 9.26 1.40 13.80
CA GLY A 145 9.38 2.78 14.27
C GLY A 145 10.38 3.56 13.43
N ILE A 146 10.12 4.86 13.29
CA ILE A 146 11.02 5.77 12.61
C ILE A 146 12.19 6.08 13.58
N PRO A 147 13.47 6.02 13.13
CA PRO A 147 14.60 6.39 13.98
C PRO A 147 14.52 7.86 14.39
N ARG A 148 15.17 8.22 15.50
CA ARG A 148 15.28 9.64 15.87
C ARG A 148 16.18 10.39 14.88
N TYR A 149 16.08 11.72 14.88
CA TYR A 149 16.76 12.55 13.89
C TYR A 149 18.30 12.39 13.89
N PHE A 150 18.92 12.20 15.05
CA PHE A 150 20.37 12.01 15.17
C PHE A 150 20.79 10.53 15.21
N GLU A 151 19.85 9.60 15.08
CA GLU A 151 20.14 8.17 15.05
C GLU A 151 20.51 7.70 13.64
N ILE A 152 21.24 6.59 13.58
CA ILE A 152 21.61 5.95 12.32
C ILE A 152 20.38 5.23 11.76
N ASP A 153 20.06 5.46 10.49
CA ASP A 153 19.00 4.73 9.79
C ASP A 153 19.38 3.24 9.66
N PRO A 154 18.62 2.29 10.24
CA PRO A 154 18.92 0.87 10.13
C PRO A 154 18.58 0.31 8.73
N THR A 155 17.82 1.03 7.90
CA THR A 155 17.30 0.54 6.61
C THR A 155 18.39 -0.03 5.68
N PRO A 156 19.52 0.66 5.42
CA PRO A 156 20.56 0.15 4.52
C PRO A 156 21.22 -1.14 5.03
N PHE A 157 21.35 -1.27 6.35
CA PHE A 157 21.91 -2.47 6.97
C PHE A 157 20.89 -3.60 6.99
N LEU A 158 19.63 -3.30 7.28
CA LEU A 158 18.53 -4.27 7.32
C LEU A 158 18.22 -4.87 5.95
N ALA A 159 18.19 -4.05 4.90
CA ALA A 159 17.75 -4.44 3.56
C ALA A 159 18.42 -5.72 2.99
N PRO A 160 19.77 -5.85 2.94
CA PRO A 160 20.41 -7.04 2.39
C PRO A 160 20.12 -8.29 3.21
N PHE A 161 20.18 -8.22 4.54
CA PHE A 161 19.88 -9.36 5.41
C PHE A 161 18.41 -9.77 5.32
N PHE A 162 17.50 -8.80 5.30
CA PHE A 162 16.08 -9.08 5.13
C PHE A 162 15.81 -9.78 3.80
N ALA A 163 16.36 -9.29 2.70
CA ALA A 163 16.21 -9.92 1.39
C ALA A 163 16.80 -11.34 1.36
N LEU A 164 17.98 -11.52 1.94
CA LEU A 164 18.66 -12.82 2.03
C LEU A 164 17.86 -13.82 2.86
N PHE A 165 17.47 -13.48 4.09
CA PHE A 165 16.74 -14.39 4.97
C PHE A 165 15.35 -14.73 4.42
N MET A 166 14.62 -13.75 3.86
CA MET A 166 13.36 -14.03 3.19
C MET A 166 13.52 -15.00 2.02
N ALA A 167 14.60 -14.83 1.24
CA ALA A 167 14.90 -15.72 0.14
C ALA A 167 15.31 -17.14 0.60
N ILE A 168 16.07 -17.24 1.69
CA ILE A 168 16.42 -18.51 2.33
C ILE A 168 15.16 -19.20 2.86
N CYS A 169 14.25 -18.49 3.52
CA CYS A 169 13.01 -19.08 4.07
C CYS A 169 12.05 -19.58 2.99
N LEU A 170 12.03 -18.93 1.82
CA LEU A 170 11.17 -19.34 0.71
C LEU A 170 11.82 -20.47 -0.12
N THR A 171 13.15 -20.48 -0.26
CA THR A 171 14.02 -21.55 -0.82
C THR A 171 13.62 -22.09 -2.21
N ASP A 172 12.68 -21.46 -2.91
CA ASP A 172 12.11 -21.96 -4.15
C ASP A 172 12.12 -20.90 -5.25
N GLY A 173 12.85 -21.19 -6.33
CA GLY A 173 13.02 -20.27 -7.44
C GLY A 173 11.73 -20.02 -8.24
N GLY A 174 10.81 -20.99 -8.26
CA GLY A 174 9.52 -20.87 -8.93
C GLY A 174 8.62 -19.82 -8.26
N TYR A 175 8.55 -19.84 -6.93
CA TYR A 175 7.87 -18.79 -6.17
C TYR A 175 8.58 -17.44 -6.32
N GLY A 176 9.92 -17.42 -6.36
CA GLY A 176 10.70 -16.21 -6.67
C GLY A 176 10.33 -15.57 -8.02
N ILE A 177 10.17 -16.38 -9.07
CA ILE A 177 9.70 -15.93 -10.39
C ILE A 177 8.28 -15.35 -10.30
N ILE A 178 7.34 -16.07 -9.69
CA ILE A 178 5.95 -15.60 -9.56
C ILE A 178 5.91 -14.27 -8.82
N LEU A 179 6.62 -14.15 -7.69
CA LEU A 179 6.65 -12.92 -6.89
C LEU A 179 7.24 -11.75 -7.68
N SER A 180 8.35 -11.98 -8.41
CA SER A 180 8.99 -10.96 -9.23
C SER A 180 8.08 -10.49 -10.37
N VAL A 181 7.51 -11.43 -11.13
CA VAL A 181 6.63 -11.13 -12.26
C VAL A 181 5.35 -10.44 -11.80
N LEU A 182 4.70 -10.96 -10.76
CA LEU A 182 3.46 -10.37 -10.24
C LEU A 182 3.70 -8.96 -9.71
N SER A 183 4.79 -8.75 -8.96
CA SER A 183 5.15 -7.43 -8.44
C SER A 183 5.44 -6.43 -9.57
N TYR A 184 6.17 -6.85 -10.60
CA TYR A 184 6.43 -6.02 -11.78
C TYR A 184 5.15 -5.68 -12.55
N LEU A 185 4.27 -6.66 -12.77
CA LEU A 185 2.99 -6.44 -13.44
C LEU A 185 2.09 -5.50 -12.64
N MET A 186 2.07 -5.62 -11.31
CA MET A 186 1.30 -4.73 -10.45
C MET A 186 1.80 -3.29 -10.53
N LEU A 187 3.12 -3.09 -10.47
CA LEU A 187 3.74 -1.77 -10.59
C LEU A 187 3.52 -1.12 -11.97
N LYS A 188 3.45 -1.93 -13.04
CA LYS A 188 3.25 -1.44 -14.40
C LYS A 188 1.78 -1.18 -14.75
N LYS A 189 0.88 -2.07 -14.31
CA LYS A 189 -0.55 -2.05 -14.71
C LYS A 189 -1.39 -1.16 -13.80
N PHE A 190 -1.05 -1.07 -12.52
CA PHE A 190 -1.78 -0.25 -11.57
C PHE A 190 -0.98 1.01 -11.24
N LYS A 191 -1.69 2.14 -11.09
CA LYS A 191 -1.10 3.38 -10.54
C LYS A 191 -0.93 3.22 -9.03
N VAL A 192 -0.01 2.34 -8.64
CA VAL A 192 0.26 2.07 -7.24
C VAL A 192 1.07 3.23 -6.69
N GLU A 193 0.52 3.90 -5.68
CA GLU A 193 1.13 5.07 -5.04
C GLU A 193 1.45 4.78 -3.56
N GLY A 194 2.36 5.58 -3.00
CA GLY A 194 2.72 5.53 -1.58
C GLY A 194 3.25 4.18 -1.10
N GLY A 195 2.69 3.68 0.01
CA GLY A 195 3.16 2.46 0.69
C GLY A 195 3.03 1.19 -0.15
N ALA A 196 1.97 1.07 -0.96
CA ALA A 196 1.79 -0.09 -1.82
C ALA A 196 2.89 -0.19 -2.90
N LYS A 197 3.37 0.95 -3.41
CA LYS A 197 4.50 0.98 -4.36
C LYS A 197 5.80 0.49 -3.70
N LYS A 198 6.06 0.91 -2.46
CA LYS A 198 7.20 0.43 -1.66
C LYS A 198 7.11 -1.08 -1.45
N LEU A 199 5.94 -1.60 -1.12
CA LEU A 199 5.69 -3.03 -0.93
C LEU A 199 6.01 -3.85 -2.19
N PHE A 200 5.44 -3.50 -3.35
CA PHE A 200 5.70 -4.26 -4.58
C PHE A 200 7.16 -4.14 -5.05
N ASN A 201 7.80 -2.98 -4.89
CA ASN A 201 9.23 -2.86 -5.18
C ASN A 201 10.08 -3.76 -4.26
N MET A 202 9.74 -3.85 -2.98
CA MET A 202 10.41 -4.72 -2.03
C MET A 202 10.22 -6.20 -2.40
N LEU A 203 8.97 -6.60 -2.70
CA LEU A 203 8.65 -7.96 -3.15
C LEU A 203 9.34 -8.33 -4.47
N PHE A 204 9.52 -7.37 -5.38
CA PHE A 204 10.28 -7.57 -6.60
C PHE A 204 11.76 -7.87 -6.31
N ILE A 205 12.40 -7.10 -5.42
CA ILE A 205 13.80 -7.34 -5.03
C ILE A 205 13.93 -8.69 -4.31
N VAL A 206 13.07 -8.95 -3.32
CA VAL A 206 13.07 -10.21 -2.57
C VAL A 206 12.84 -11.39 -3.51
N GLY A 207 11.85 -11.32 -4.40
CA GLY A 207 11.57 -12.39 -5.37
C GLY A 207 12.75 -12.68 -6.30
N PHE A 208 13.50 -11.65 -6.71
CA PHE A 208 14.69 -11.83 -7.52
C PHE A 208 15.83 -12.51 -6.73
N VAL A 209 16.02 -12.14 -5.47
CA VAL A 209 16.98 -12.81 -4.57
C VAL A 209 16.54 -14.25 -4.29
N THR A 210 15.25 -14.51 -4.07
CA THR A 210 14.69 -15.88 -3.93
C THR A 210 14.93 -16.71 -5.17
N LEU A 211 14.77 -16.14 -6.37
CA LEU A 211 15.09 -16.85 -7.61
C LEU A 211 16.57 -17.28 -7.63
N GLY A 212 17.48 -16.38 -7.27
CA GLY A 212 18.91 -16.71 -7.15
C GLY A 212 19.18 -17.82 -6.15
N ILE A 213 18.63 -17.72 -4.94
CA ILE A 213 18.83 -18.73 -3.89
C ILE A 213 18.18 -20.06 -4.27
N GLY A 214 16.97 -20.05 -4.83
CA GLY A 214 16.27 -21.25 -5.31
C GLY A 214 17.05 -22.01 -6.39
N ILE A 215 17.73 -21.27 -7.28
CA ILE A 215 18.62 -21.87 -8.27
C ILE A 215 19.86 -22.49 -7.60
N ILE A 216 20.44 -21.82 -6.59
CA ILE A 216 21.58 -22.34 -5.82
C ILE A 216 21.19 -23.57 -4.99
N THR A 217 19.98 -23.58 -4.43
CA THR A 217 19.45 -24.68 -3.59
C THR A 217 18.92 -25.86 -4.41
N GLY A 218 18.83 -25.69 -5.73
CA GLY A 218 18.58 -26.78 -6.66
C GLY A 218 17.10 -27.05 -6.99
N GLY A 219 16.19 -26.14 -6.66
CA GLY A 219 14.74 -26.35 -6.74
C GLY A 219 13.94 -25.20 -7.36
N VAL A 220 13.04 -25.54 -8.29
CA VAL A 220 12.05 -24.61 -8.89
C VAL A 220 10.67 -25.27 -8.83
N PHE A 221 9.67 -24.61 -8.22
CA PHE A 221 8.33 -25.16 -7.98
C PHE A 221 8.35 -26.48 -7.20
N GLY A 222 9.27 -26.62 -6.25
CA GLY A 222 9.49 -27.85 -5.52
C GLY A 222 10.04 -29.02 -6.35
N ILE A 223 10.42 -28.79 -7.62
CA ILE A 223 11.03 -29.80 -8.49
C ILE A 223 12.55 -29.66 -8.44
N GLU A 224 13.26 -30.73 -8.07
CA GLU A 224 14.71 -30.77 -8.14
C GLU A 224 15.21 -30.68 -9.59
N PHE A 225 16.28 -29.93 -9.84
CA PHE A 225 16.90 -29.86 -11.18
C PHE A 225 17.37 -31.21 -11.72
N THR A 226 17.49 -32.23 -10.88
CA THR A 226 17.83 -33.61 -11.26
C THR A 226 16.85 -34.20 -12.27
N HIS A 227 15.56 -33.87 -12.14
CA HIS A 227 14.48 -34.33 -13.01
C HIS A 227 14.25 -33.43 -14.25
N LEU A 228 14.98 -32.32 -14.39
CA LEU A 228 14.82 -31.44 -15.55
C LEU A 228 15.49 -32.01 -16.82
N PRO A 229 14.91 -31.73 -18.01
CA PRO A 229 15.42 -32.20 -19.30
C PRO A 229 16.85 -31.72 -19.56
N ALA A 230 17.62 -32.49 -20.35
CA ALA A 230 19.05 -32.29 -20.60
C ALA A 230 19.40 -30.88 -21.16
N SER A 231 18.44 -30.19 -21.79
CA SER A 231 18.57 -28.82 -22.27
C SER A 231 18.81 -27.78 -21.16
N LEU A 232 18.47 -28.08 -19.90
CA LEU A 232 18.71 -27.23 -18.73
C LEU A 232 19.90 -27.69 -17.86
N GLY A 233 20.80 -28.52 -18.40
CA GLY A 233 21.95 -29.09 -17.67
C GLY A 233 22.92 -28.06 -17.05
N PHE A 234 22.90 -26.80 -17.50
CA PHE A 234 23.66 -25.71 -16.87
C PHE A 234 23.24 -25.45 -15.42
N PHE A 235 21.93 -25.50 -15.13
CA PHE A 235 21.41 -25.27 -13.77
C PHE A 235 21.79 -26.39 -12.80
N LYS A 236 22.06 -27.61 -13.31
CA LYS A 236 22.58 -28.71 -12.49
C LYS A 236 23.98 -28.45 -11.91
N LYS A 237 24.80 -27.62 -12.57
CA LYS A 237 26.13 -27.21 -12.05
C LYS A 237 26.05 -26.03 -11.07
N LEU A 238 24.99 -25.25 -11.13
CA LEU A 238 24.78 -24.06 -10.30
C LEU A 238 24.09 -24.40 -8.96
N ALA A 239 23.43 -25.55 -8.88
CA ALA A 239 22.90 -26.14 -7.66
C ALA A 239 24.06 -26.64 -6.77
N LEU A 240 24.59 -25.76 -5.94
CA LEU A 240 25.77 -26.00 -5.10
C LEU A 240 25.42 -26.69 -3.77
N LEU A 241 24.19 -26.51 -3.28
CA LEU A 241 23.72 -27.02 -1.99
C LEU A 241 22.31 -27.57 -2.16
N ASN A 242 22.06 -28.83 -1.81
CA ASN A 242 20.68 -29.35 -1.79
C ASN A 242 20.25 -29.56 -0.33
N PRO A 243 19.41 -28.67 0.24
CA PRO A 243 19.00 -28.76 1.64
C PRO A 243 18.20 -30.03 1.97
N MET A 244 17.63 -30.72 0.96
CA MET A 244 16.94 -32.00 1.14
C MET A 244 17.91 -33.19 1.25
N ARG A 245 19.13 -33.06 0.72
CA ARG A 245 20.13 -34.13 0.72
C ARG A 245 21.16 -33.97 1.84
N ASP A 246 21.60 -32.74 2.10
CA ASP A 246 22.59 -32.42 3.13
C ASP A 246 22.14 -31.25 4.03
N PRO A 247 21.21 -31.51 4.98
CA PRO A 247 20.70 -30.48 5.89
C PRO A 247 21.78 -29.95 6.85
N MET A 248 22.79 -30.75 7.17
CA MET A 248 23.88 -30.35 8.06
C MET A 248 24.77 -29.28 7.44
N THR A 249 25.05 -29.34 6.14
CA THR A 249 25.86 -28.35 5.41
C THR A 249 25.13 -27.02 5.20
N PHE A 250 23.80 -27.02 5.33
CA PHE A 250 22.97 -25.83 5.25
C PHE A 250 22.81 -25.12 6.61
N LEU A 251 22.90 -25.87 7.71
CA LEU A 251 22.75 -25.37 9.08
C LEU A 251 24.08 -25.06 9.79
N ALA A 252 25.19 -25.64 9.32
CA ALA A 252 26.55 -25.40 9.82
C ALA A 252 27.17 -24.13 9.24
#